data_AF-A0A0P9QRH1-F1
#
_entry.id   AF-A0A0P9QRH1-F1
#
_cell.length_a   1.000
_cell.length_b   1.000
_cell.length_c   1.000
_cell.angle_alpha   90.00
_cell.angle_beta   90.00
_cell.angle_gamma   90.00
#
_symmetry.space_group_name_H-M   'P 1'
#
loop_
_entity.id
_entity.type
_entity.pdbx_description
1 polymer ?
#
loop_
_entity_poly.entity_id
_entity_poly.type
_entity_poly.pdbx_seq_one_letter_code
_entity_poly.pdbx_strand_id
1 'polypeptide(L)'
;MGKTTLYSRYATKEALFEAVVRECVDTFLQDMNKEHVRGTLEEKLVQAGTALARATLTPYVISIMRITLAETDRFPEIAKEAFRLGFGACVQSIADALLTAEEPLEAELALHLGRRFVELALHPLYFHAFFGDDLGLLNKRSAKDVAQVARMLAGDVDQSNLDDPA
;
A
#
# COMPACT_ATOMS: atom_id res chain seq x y z
N MET A 1 -10.78 -35.58 12.51
CA MET A 1 -10.16 -35.01 11.29
C MET A 1 -10.14 -33.49 11.45
N GLY A 2 -8.98 -32.83 11.48
CA GLY A 2 -8.94 -31.35 11.52
C GLY A 2 -7.88 -30.68 12.40
N LYS A 3 -6.62 -31.11 12.34
CA LYS A 3 -5.43 -30.30 12.73
C LYS A 3 -4.20 -30.56 11.83
N THR A 4 -4.31 -31.49 10.87
CA THR A 4 -3.16 -32.04 10.14
C THR A 4 -3.10 -31.61 8.68
N THR A 5 -4.17 -31.05 8.12
CA THR A 5 -4.26 -30.75 6.66
C THR A 5 -3.71 -29.39 6.24
N LEU A 6 -3.36 -28.49 7.18
CA LEU A 6 -2.65 -27.23 6.87
C LEU A 6 -1.12 -27.41 6.88
N TYR A 7 -0.58 -28.28 7.74
CA TYR A 7 0.87 -28.55 7.82
C TYR A 7 1.39 -29.48 6.71
N SER A 8 0.53 -30.11 5.90
CA SER A 8 0.98 -31.06 4.87
C SER A 8 1.34 -30.41 3.53
N ARG A 9 1.10 -29.11 3.34
CA ARG A 9 1.41 -28.39 2.09
C ARG A 9 2.66 -27.51 2.16
N TYR A 10 3.10 -27.13 3.36
CA TYR A 10 4.24 -26.24 3.56
C TYR A 10 5.24 -26.92 4.49
N ALA A 11 6.49 -27.09 4.01
CA ALA A 11 7.52 -27.85 4.71
C ALA A 11 7.93 -27.23 6.05
N THR A 12 7.71 -25.92 6.24
CA THR A 12 8.11 -25.18 7.44
C THR A 12 7.15 -24.02 7.74
N LYS A 13 7.25 -23.42 8.94
CA LYS A 13 6.41 -22.27 9.35
C LYS A 13 6.71 -21.01 8.54
N GLU A 14 7.96 -20.90 8.09
CA GLU A 14 8.49 -19.87 7.21
C GLU A 14 7.79 -19.90 5.85
N ALA A 15 7.70 -21.08 5.23
CA ALA A 15 7.02 -21.27 3.96
C ALA A 15 5.51 -20.99 4.06
N LEU A 16 4.89 -21.31 5.20
CA LEU A 16 3.50 -20.97 5.47
C LEU A 16 3.30 -19.46 5.60
N PHE A 17 4.20 -18.76 6.32
CA PHE A 17 4.12 -17.32 6.49
C PHE A 17 4.28 -16.58 5.16
N GLU A 18 5.26 -16.96 4.34
CA GLU A 18 5.44 -16.40 3.00
C GLU A 18 4.18 -16.59 2.14
N ALA A 19 3.60 -17.80 2.16
CA ALA A 19 2.38 -18.10 1.41
C ALA A 19 1.19 -17.22 1.86
N VAL A 20 1.03 -17.00 3.17
CA VAL A 20 -0.03 -16.14 3.72
C VAL A 20 0.18 -14.68 3.31
N VAL A 21 1.42 -14.17 3.36
CA VAL A 21 1.71 -12.79 2.91
C VAL A 21 1.42 -12.64 1.42
N ARG A 22 1.83 -13.62 0.60
CA ARG A 22 1.58 -13.61 -0.84
C ARG A 22 0.09 -13.66 -1.17
N GLU A 23 -0.65 -14.56 -0.52
CA GLU A 23 -2.11 -14.65 -0.67
C GLU A 23 -2.82 -13.35 -0.24
N CYS A 24 -2.36 -12.72 0.84
CA CYS A 24 -2.88 -11.43 1.28
C CYS A 24 -2.64 -10.34 0.22
N VAL A 25 -1.43 -10.29 -0.35
CA VAL A 25 -1.08 -9.32 -1.41
C VAL A 25 -1.87 -9.57 -2.69
N ASP A 26 -2.00 -10.82 -3.11
CA ASP A 26 -2.73 -11.19 -4.32
C ASP A 26 -4.22 -10.83 -4.19
N THR A 27 -4.82 -11.14 -3.03
CA THR A 27 -6.21 -10.76 -2.71
C THR A 27 -6.38 -9.24 -2.73
N PHE A 28 -5.46 -8.53 -2.09
CA PHE A 28 -5.46 -7.07 -2.04
C PHE A 28 -5.40 -6.44 -3.46
N LEU A 29 -4.51 -6.92 -4.32
CA LEU A 29 -4.36 -6.40 -5.69
C LEU A 29 -5.60 -6.69 -6.55
N GLN A 30 -6.23 -7.85 -6.38
CA GLN A 30 -7.48 -8.19 -7.08
C GLN A 30 -8.64 -7.26 -6.71
N ASP A 31 -8.70 -6.81 -5.46
CA ASP A 31 -9.77 -5.91 -5.00
C ASP A 31 -9.55 -4.46 -5.41
N MET A 32 -8.31 -3.99 -5.48
CA MET A 32 -7.99 -2.61 -5.87
C MET A 32 -8.19 -2.33 -7.36
N ASN A 33 -8.16 -3.34 -8.23
CA ASN A 33 -8.19 -3.17 -9.69
C ASN A 33 -9.58 -2.83 -10.28
N LYS A 34 -10.50 -2.30 -9.47
CA LYS A 34 -11.94 -2.21 -9.80
C LYS A 34 -12.44 -0.78 -10.02
N GLU A 35 -11.70 0.25 -9.62
CA GLU A 35 -12.16 1.64 -9.66
C GLU A 35 -11.26 2.53 -10.53
N HIS A 36 -11.82 3.16 -11.56
CA HIS A 36 -11.12 4.15 -12.37
C HIS A 36 -11.14 5.50 -11.66
N VAL A 37 -9.95 6.06 -11.43
CA VAL A 37 -9.80 7.41 -10.87
C VAL A 37 -9.90 8.48 -11.96
N ARG A 38 -10.42 9.65 -11.61
CA ARG A 38 -10.66 10.76 -12.55
C ARG A 38 -10.27 12.12 -11.99
N GLY A 39 -10.15 13.11 -12.87
CA GLY A 39 -9.89 14.51 -12.51
C GLY A 39 -8.40 14.86 -12.58
N THR A 40 -8.01 15.87 -11.81
CA THR A 40 -6.62 16.32 -11.67
C THR A 40 -5.74 15.26 -11.00
N LEU A 41 -4.41 15.43 -11.07
CA LEU A 41 -3.47 14.53 -10.38
C LEU A 41 -3.73 14.47 -8.87
N GLU A 42 -4.02 15.60 -8.22
CA GLU A 42 -4.41 15.65 -6.80
C GLU A 42 -5.66 14.78 -6.55
N GLU A 43 -6.72 14.96 -7.34
CA GLU A 43 -7.97 14.21 -7.19
C GLU A 43 -7.80 12.70 -7.42
N LYS A 44 -6.98 12.31 -8.41
CA LYS A 44 -6.64 10.91 -8.68
C LYS A 44 -5.91 10.27 -7.49
N LEU A 45 -4.90 10.97 -6.95
CA LEU A 45 -4.15 10.53 -5.77
C LEU A 45 -5.05 10.44 -4.52
N VAL A 46 -5.98 11.38 -4.34
CA VAL A 46 -6.95 11.33 -3.24
C VAL A 46 -7.86 10.10 -3.33
N GLN A 47 -8.40 9.82 -4.52
CA GLN A 47 -9.26 8.66 -4.75
C GLN A 47 -8.50 7.35 -4.50
N ALA A 48 -7.36 7.17 -5.17
CA ALA A 48 -6.54 5.96 -5.05
C ALA A 48 -6.02 5.76 -3.62
N GLY A 49 -5.51 6.83 -2.98
CA GLY A 49 -5.00 6.80 -1.61
C GLY A 49 -6.07 6.50 -0.57
N THR A 50 -7.29 7.01 -0.75
CA THR A 50 -8.42 6.73 0.16
C THR A 50 -8.85 5.27 0.05
N ALA A 51 -8.94 4.73 -1.17
CA ALA A 51 -9.25 3.33 -1.39
C ALA A 51 -8.17 2.42 -0.78
N LEU A 52 -6.89 2.74 -1.01
CA LEU A 52 -5.76 2.04 -0.43
C LEU A 52 -5.79 2.04 1.11
N ALA A 53 -6.01 3.21 1.73
CA ALA A 53 -6.09 3.32 3.19
C ALA A 53 -7.20 2.44 3.78
N ARG A 54 -8.38 2.39 3.14
CA ARG A 54 -9.50 1.54 3.59
C ARG A 54 -9.17 0.06 3.48
N ALA A 55 -8.45 -0.34 2.44
CA ALA A 55 -8.06 -1.72 2.21
C ALA A 55 -6.97 -2.19 3.19
N THR A 56 -6.07 -1.29 3.62
CA THR A 56 -4.92 -1.65 4.47
C THR A 56 -5.12 -1.39 5.95
N LEU A 57 -5.90 -0.37 6.34
CA LEU A 57 -6.23 -0.07 7.75
C LEU A 57 -7.35 -0.98 8.28
N THR A 58 -7.18 -2.28 8.08
CA THR A 58 -8.08 -3.33 8.59
C THR A 58 -7.39 -4.15 9.67
N PRO A 59 -8.14 -4.75 10.61
CA PRO A 59 -7.54 -5.60 11.64
C PRO A 59 -6.68 -6.72 11.06
N TYR A 60 -7.12 -7.31 9.96
CA TYR A 60 -6.43 -8.41 9.29
C TYR A 60 -5.08 -7.98 8.71
N VAL A 61 -5.06 -6.94 7.85
CA VAL A 61 -3.83 -6.49 7.18
C VAL A 61 -2.82 -5.95 8.20
N ILE A 62 -3.27 -5.16 9.17
CA ILE A 62 -2.39 -4.65 10.24
C ILE A 62 -1.83 -5.79 11.11
N SER A 63 -2.60 -6.86 11.36
CA SER A 63 -2.09 -8.02 12.09
C SER A 63 -0.97 -8.73 11.34
N ILE A 64 -1.10 -8.89 10.01
CA ILE A 64 -0.05 -9.49 9.17
C ILE A 64 1.21 -8.63 9.20
N MET A 65 1.09 -7.31 9.00
CA MET A 65 2.22 -6.39 9.07
C MET A 65 2.95 -6.44 10.42
N ARG A 66 2.20 -6.52 11.54
CA ARG A 66 2.79 -6.68 12.88
C ARG A 66 3.52 -8.00 13.05
N ILE A 67 2.95 -9.11 12.54
CA ILE A 67 3.64 -10.41 12.56
C ILE A 67 4.94 -10.32 11.74
N THR A 68 4.90 -9.73 10.54
CA THR A 68 6.10 -9.49 9.72
C THR A 68 7.16 -8.72 10.51
N LEU A 69 6.77 -7.64 11.21
CA LEU A 69 7.67 -6.84 12.03
C LEU A 69 8.27 -7.65 13.20
N ALA A 70 7.45 -8.44 13.89
CA ALA A 70 7.88 -9.26 15.03
C ALA A 70 8.88 -10.36 14.64
N GLU A 71 8.84 -10.82 13.39
CA GLU A 71 9.73 -11.87 12.89
C GLU A 71 11.04 -11.31 12.26
N THR A 72 11.26 -9.98 12.27
CA THR A 72 12.44 -9.36 11.64
C THR A 72 13.78 -9.82 12.23
N ASP A 73 13.85 -10.03 13.56
CA ASP A 73 15.07 -10.53 14.21
C ASP A 73 15.29 -12.03 13.97
N ARG A 74 14.21 -12.80 13.83
CA ARG A 74 14.26 -14.27 13.73
C ARG A 74 14.43 -14.76 12.30
N PHE A 75 13.76 -14.09 11.36
CA PHE A 75 13.70 -14.45 9.94
C PHE A 75 13.85 -13.19 9.06
N PRO A 76 15.01 -12.50 9.10
CA PRO A 76 15.20 -11.19 8.47
C PRO A 76 14.92 -11.19 6.97
N GLU A 77 15.37 -12.22 6.24
CA GLU A 77 15.16 -12.29 4.78
C GLU A 77 13.68 -12.45 4.42
N ILE A 78 12.94 -13.22 5.22
CA ILE A 78 11.50 -13.44 5.01
C ILE A 78 10.73 -12.16 5.34
N ALA A 79 11.05 -11.51 6.46
CA ALA A 79 10.41 -10.26 6.84
C ALA A 79 10.67 -9.16 5.80
N LYS A 80 11.90 -9.09 5.27
CA LYS A 80 12.28 -8.15 4.20
C LYS A 80 11.53 -8.42 2.90
N GLU A 81 11.40 -9.69 2.51
CA GLU A 81 10.65 -10.06 1.31
C GLU A 81 9.15 -9.79 1.47
N ALA A 82 8.58 -10.12 2.62
CA ALA A 82 7.19 -9.82 2.96
C ALA A 82 6.90 -8.31 2.92
N PHE A 83 7.80 -7.50 3.50
CA PHE A 83 7.72 -6.04 3.40
C PHE A 83 7.82 -5.57 1.93
N ARG A 84 8.77 -6.11 1.16
CA ARG A 84 8.96 -5.76 -0.26
C ARG A 84 7.69 -6.05 -1.07
N LEU A 85 7.06 -7.20 -0.87
CA LEU A 85 5.82 -7.59 -1.54
C LEU A 85 4.65 -6.68 -1.14
N GLY A 86 4.42 -6.51 0.16
CA GLY A 86 3.31 -5.68 0.66
C GLY A 86 3.43 -4.21 0.28
N PHE A 87 4.62 -3.64 0.46
CA PHE A 87 4.90 -2.26 0.06
C PHE A 87 4.84 -2.09 -1.45
N GLY A 88 5.44 -3.02 -2.21
CA GLY A 88 5.37 -3.04 -3.67
C GLY A 88 3.93 -3.05 -4.18
N ALA A 89 3.05 -3.86 -3.58
CA ALA A 89 1.64 -3.91 -3.92
C ALA A 89 0.90 -2.58 -3.68
N CYS A 90 1.20 -1.90 -2.57
CA CYS A 90 0.64 -0.57 -2.29
C CYS A 90 1.09 0.46 -3.34
N VAL A 91 2.38 0.44 -3.70
CA VAL A 91 2.95 1.35 -4.72
C VAL A 91 2.33 1.08 -6.09
N GLN A 92 2.25 -0.19 -6.50
CA GLN A 92 1.64 -0.57 -7.78
C GLN A 92 0.17 -0.18 -7.83
N SER A 93 -0.58 -0.36 -6.74
CA SER A 93 -1.99 0.05 -6.70
C SER A 93 -2.18 1.55 -6.98
N ILE A 94 -1.30 2.42 -6.48
CA ILE A 94 -1.36 3.86 -6.81
C ILE A 94 -0.89 4.12 -8.24
N ALA A 95 0.22 3.50 -8.66
CA ALA A 95 0.77 3.69 -9.99
C ALA A 95 -0.21 3.24 -11.09
N ASP A 96 -0.82 2.07 -10.94
CA ASP A 96 -1.82 1.54 -11.87
C ASP A 96 -3.04 2.46 -11.98
N ALA A 97 -3.50 3.03 -10.86
CA ALA A 97 -4.58 4.01 -10.88
C ALA A 97 -4.19 5.25 -11.71
N LEU A 98 -2.95 5.70 -11.64
CA LEU A 98 -2.46 6.85 -12.43
C LEU A 98 -2.20 6.51 -13.90
N LEU A 99 -1.79 5.27 -14.20
CA LEU A 99 -1.51 4.78 -15.56
C LEU A 99 -2.77 4.49 -16.36
N THR A 100 -3.88 4.18 -15.68
CA THR A 100 -5.17 3.83 -16.30
C THR A 100 -6.18 4.97 -16.25
N ALA A 101 -5.80 6.11 -15.69
CA ALA A 101 -6.67 7.29 -15.60
C ALA A 101 -6.82 8.01 -16.95
N GLU A 102 -7.81 8.90 -17.02
CA GLU A 102 -7.89 9.92 -18.07
C GLU A 102 -6.62 10.80 -18.01
N GLU A 103 -5.92 11.04 -19.12
CA GLU A 103 -4.57 11.65 -19.14
C GLU A 103 -3.57 10.85 -18.27
N PRO A 104 -3.10 9.69 -18.76
CA PRO A 104 -2.23 8.81 -18.01
C PRO A 104 -0.84 9.43 -17.84
N LEU A 105 -0.22 9.16 -16.69
CA LEU A 105 1.17 9.52 -16.45
C LEU A 105 2.12 8.50 -17.08
N GLU A 106 3.34 8.93 -17.35
CA GLU A 106 4.43 8.00 -17.71
C GLU A 106 4.70 7.00 -16.58
N ALA A 107 5.01 5.76 -16.94
CA ALA A 107 5.13 4.64 -16.00
C ALA A 107 6.16 4.89 -14.88
N GLU A 108 7.31 5.48 -15.23
CA GLU A 108 8.36 5.80 -14.26
C GLU A 108 7.90 6.85 -13.24
N LEU A 109 7.23 7.92 -13.71
CA LEU A 109 6.69 8.97 -12.86
C LEU A 109 5.56 8.45 -11.97
N ALA A 110 4.65 7.63 -12.52
CA ALA A 110 3.57 7.01 -11.76
C ALA A 110 4.10 6.13 -10.61
N LEU A 111 5.14 5.34 -10.86
CA LEU A 111 5.80 4.52 -9.83
C LEU A 111 6.52 5.38 -8.77
N HIS A 112 7.20 6.44 -9.21
CA HIS A 112 7.85 7.38 -8.30
C HIS A 112 6.84 8.04 -7.36
N LEU A 113 5.76 8.57 -7.92
CA LEU A 113 4.67 9.19 -7.17
C LEU A 113 4.00 8.19 -6.24
N GLY A 114 3.69 6.98 -6.71
CA GLY A 114 3.10 5.93 -5.89
C GLY A 114 3.96 5.59 -4.66
N ARG A 115 5.27 5.46 -4.84
CA ARG A 115 6.22 5.24 -3.73
C ARG A 115 6.18 6.38 -2.71
N ARG A 116 6.37 7.62 -3.17
CA ARG A 116 6.38 8.80 -2.29
C ARG A 116 5.05 8.98 -1.57
N PHE A 117 3.96 8.77 -2.28
CA PHE A 117 2.62 8.90 -1.73
C PHE A 117 2.39 7.90 -0.58
N VAL A 118 2.71 6.61 -0.76
CA VAL A 118 2.53 5.60 0.30
C VAL A 118 3.41 5.90 1.52
N GLU A 119 4.67 6.27 1.29
CA GLU A 119 5.64 6.62 2.35
C GLU A 119 5.18 7.80 3.19
N LEU A 120 4.56 8.82 2.58
CA LEU A 120 4.20 10.06 3.27
C LEU A 120 2.77 10.04 3.81
N ALA A 121 1.82 9.45 3.09
CA ALA A 121 0.41 9.46 3.46
C ALA A 121 0.02 8.31 4.40
N LEU A 122 0.57 7.11 4.18
CA LEU A 122 0.04 5.90 4.80
C LEU A 122 0.97 5.28 5.84
N HIS A 123 2.28 5.28 5.65
CA HIS A 123 3.22 4.75 6.65
C HIS A 123 3.07 5.39 8.03
N PRO A 124 2.85 6.71 8.19
CA PRO A 124 2.59 7.29 9.51
C PRO A 124 1.37 6.67 10.18
N LEU A 125 0.28 6.45 9.43
CA LEU A 125 -0.94 5.82 9.92
C LEU A 125 -0.72 4.36 10.29
N TYR A 126 0.04 3.62 9.48
CA TYR A 126 0.40 2.23 9.78
C TYR A 126 1.23 2.15 11.06
N PHE A 127 2.16 3.07 11.26
CA PHE A 127 2.97 3.11 12.48
C PHE A 127 2.08 3.27 13.72
N HIS A 128 1.16 4.24 13.70
CA HIS A 128 0.14 4.39 14.75
C HIS A 128 -0.70 3.11 14.94
N ALA A 129 -1.16 2.51 13.83
CA ALA A 129 -1.90 1.26 13.86
C ALA A 129 -1.08 0.14 14.50
N PHE A 130 0.24 0.06 14.28
CA PHE A 130 1.10 -0.96 14.87
C PHE A 130 1.14 -0.90 16.40
N PHE A 131 0.98 0.29 16.99
CA PHE A 131 0.96 0.47 18.45
C PHE A 131 -0.43 0.40 19.09
N GLY A 132 -1.48 0.18 18.30
CA GLY A 132 -2.81 -0.13 18.83
C GLY A 132 -3.80 1.02 18.79
N ASP A 133 -3.49 2.10 18.08
CA ASP A 133 -4.44 3.17 17.82
C ASP A 133 -5.68 2.64 17.07
N ASP A 134 -6.83 3.27 17.31
CA ASP A 134 -8.12 2.83 16.76
C ASP A 134 -8.14 2.95 15.23
N LEU A 135 -8.35 1.83 14.54
CA LEU A 135 -8.35 1.77 13.08
C LEU A 135 -9.49 2.59 12.45
N GLY A 136 -10.63 2.73 13.13
CA GLY A 136 -11.75 3.55 12.64
C GLY A 136 -11.39 5.05 12.66
N LEU A 137 -10.71 5.51 13.71
CA LEU A 137 -10.19 6.87 13.80
C LEU A 137 -9.06 7.12 12.80
N LEU A 138 -8.15 6.16 12.63
CA LEU A 138 -7.09 6.26 11.62
C LEU A 138 -7.65 6.30 10.19
N ASN A 139 -8.69 5.52 9.89
CA ASN A 139 -9.41 5.61 8.61
C ASN A 139 -10.11 6.96 8.39
N LYS A 140 -10.59 7.62 9.44
CA LYS A 140 -11.14 8.98 9.32
C LYS A 140 -10.02 10.01 9.11
N ARG A 141 -8.91 9.86 9.82
CA ARG A 141 -7.73 10.71 9.70
C ARG A 141 -7.09 10.59 8.31
N SER A 142 -7.09 9.38 7.73
CA SER A 142 -6.44 9.12 6.44
C SER A 142 -6.94 10.05 5.33
N ALA A 143 -8.22 10.44 5.32
CA ALA A 143 -8.75 11.38 4.35
C ALA A 143 -8.00 12.73 4.34
N LYS A 144 -7.61 13.23 5.52
CA LYS A 144 -6.83 14.48 5.64
C LYS A 144 -5.39 14.27 5.20
N ASP A 145 -4.75 13.20 5.68
CA ASP A 145 -3.34 12.92 5.41
C ASP A 145 -3.12 12.64 3.91
N VAL A 146 -4.02 11.87 3.30
CA VAL A 146 -4.09 11.62 1.84
C VAL A 146 -4.25 12.91 1.06
N ALA A 147 -5.22 13.76 1.40
CA ALA A 147 -5.45 15.01 0.67
C ALA A 147 -4.26 15.98 0.77
N GLN A 148 -3.63 16.06 1.95
CA GLN A 148 -2.46 16.91 2.14
C GLN A 148 -1.27 16.45 1.29
N VAL A 149 -0.97 15.14 1.30
CA VAL A 149 0.15 14.59 0.52
C VAL A 149 -0.14 14.64 -0.98
N ALA A 150 -1.39 14.38 -1.41
CA ALA A 150 -1.79 14.47 -2.81
C ALA A 150 -1.54 15.88 -3.37
N ARG A 151 -1.95 16.92 -2.64
CA ARG A 151 -1.73 18.31 -3.04
C ARG A 151 -0.25 18.65 -3.15
N MET A 152 0.54 18.23 -2.17
CA MET A 152 1.98 18.48 -2.14
C MET A 152 2.66 17.86 -3.37
N LEU A 153 2.42 16.57 -3.63
CA LEU A 153 3.03 15.88 -4.77
C LEU A 153 2.55 16.40 -6.12
N ALA A 154 1.27 16.77 -6.25
CA ALA A 154 0.76 17.38 -7.48
C ALA A 154 1.45 18.73 -7.75
N GLY A 155 1.62 19.56 -6.72
CA GLY A 155 2.34 20.83 -6.82
C GLY A 155 3.81 20.68 -7.20
N ASP A 156 4.50 19.65 -6.68
CA ASP A 156 5.90 19.36 -7.02
C ASP A 156 6.08 18.96 -8.50
N VAL A 157 5.12 18.21 -9.05
CA VAL A 157 5.12 17.82 -10.48
C VAL A 157 4.87 19.03 -11.37
N ASP A 158 3.90 19.89 -11.01
CA ASP A 158 3.62 21.11 -11.77
C ASP A 158 4.83 22.05 -11.79
N GLN A 159 5.54 22.21 -10.67
CA GLN A 159 6.77 22.99 -10.60
C GLN A 159 7.90 22.39 -11.43
N SER A 160 8.08 21.07 -11.38
CA SER A 160 9.11 20.38 -12.18
C SER A 160 8.88 20.55 -13.68
N ASN A 161 7.62 20.51 -14.13
CA ASN A 161 7.24 20.74 -15.53
C ASN A 161 7.44 22.20 -15.96
N LEU A 162 7.36 23.17 -15.02
CA LEU A 162 7.63 24.58 -15.29
C LEU A 162 9.14 24.87 -15.39
N ASP A 163 9.95 24.17 -14.60
CA ASP A 163 11.40 24.35 -14.54
C ASP A 163 12.16 23.64 -15.68
N ASP A 164 11.56 22.61 -16.31
CA ASP A 164 12.10 21.89 -17.47
C ASP A 164 11.07 21.79 -18.61
N PRO A 165 10.75 22.92 -19.30
CA PRO A 165 9.83 22.90 -20.43
C PRO A 165 10.54 22.25 -21.63
N ALA A 166 10.07 21.06 -22.01
CA ALA A 166 10.52 20.31 -23.19
C ALA A 166 10.56 21.15 -24.48
#